data_AF-A7AMK4-F1
#
_entry.id   AF-A7AMK4-F1
#
_cell.length_a   1.000
_cell.length_b   1.000
_cell.length_c   1.000
_cell.angle_alpha   90.00
_cell.angle_beta   90.00
_cell.angle_gamma   90.00
#
_symmetry.space_group_name_H-M   'P 1'
#
loop_
_entity.id
_entity.type
_entity.pdbx_description
1 polymer ?
#
loop_
_entity_poly.entity_id
_entity_poly.type
_entity_poly.pdbx_seq_one_letter_code
_entity_poly.pdbx_strand_id
1 'polypeptide(L)'
;MMNNQLYRSALLIPRANEDDQAFQRVTEPPPTGESATSATHVEAYPSCQSNDDLQHLKDLFFHSKLNPNFDWVGLCLVHQHDYKFWANVTHTLGMLILKTLFNSDVPFEDSHAFGLSDCNYVNGVKVRAAFVLLGGLLSNRLPGSLRLIVRGNGYQFFEHRIGRLLRDIPDFDEDAICFNMNALRTLLPFLQECTTVRLNSLCHRFITSGFWRVMWMEVGMGLKSACSTQRLKLFCNFLELASTIFFGSRSSTFFKRMYTSCANSLWDPVVLVLSWALGPRACCNMVTFVADILLMSHQDGCLDDLPGSCLDSLHKCITTTVSEGESYLELYDSQTLDERNEFRHHYATIAVSMLKSLDKVLTCQKNRTIEMALGDLYDISSLGTAKMTLPPFPGSTEQTGPKFDFSEWRVFPRVLPCFNKECTRILHLDMPELHIDGELPDFRYCDQCGIPSYCSAECASAHWDSYHKEVCGFFRAPPTFARFMPHSPDDGIVVLQTMEDNWMMTPFIDEKGNLLTLF
;
A
#
# COMPACT_ATOMS: atom_id res chain seq x y z
N MET A 1 -4.43 -24.84 -35.64
CA MET A 1 -3.60 -25.53 -34.62
C MET A 1 -3.29 -24.50 -33.54
N MET A 2 -4.30 -24.05 -32.78
CA MET A 2 -4.83 -24.62 -31.52
C MET A 2 -3.88 -24.48 -30.32
N ASN A 3 -4.38 -23.70 -29.35
CA ASN A 3 -3.98 -23.45 -27.95
C ASN A 3 -2.79 -22.52 -27.66
N ASN A 4 -3.10 -21.24 -27.44
CA ASN A 4 -2.26 -20.25 -26.78
C ASN A 4 -3.10 -19.23 -25.95
N GLN A 5 -4.09 -19.71 -25.20
CA GLN A 5 -5.07 -18.87 -24.47
C GLN A 5 -5.22 -19.16 -22.96
N LEU A 6 -4.32 -19.92 -22.36
CA LEU A 6 -4.20 -20.04 -20.89
C LEU A 6 -2.86 -19.42 -20.49
N TYR A 7 -2.77 -18.80 -19.31
CA TYR A 7 -1.60 -18.11 -18.70
C TYR A 7 -1.61 -16.57 -18.62
N ARG A 8 -2.76 -15.90 -18.79
CA ARG A 8 -2.93 -14.47 -18.44
C ARG A 8 -3.47 -14.21 -17.02
N SER A 9 -3.56 -15.22 -16.16
CA SER A 9 -4.45 -15.18 -14.97
C SER A 9 -3.79 -15.29 -13.58
N ALA A 10 -2.47 -15.28 -13.44
CA ALA A 10 -1.85 -15.60 -12.14
C ALA A 10 -1.53 -14.43 -11.18
N LEU A 11 -2.00 -13.21 -11.45
CA LEU A 11 -1.90 -12.07 -10.51
C LEU A 11 -3.23 -11.29 -10.32
N LEU A 12 -4.36 -11.89 -10.69
CA LEU A 12 -5.67 -11.23 -10.60
C LEU A 12 -6.55 -11.88 -9.53
N ILE A 13 -6.88 -11.10 -8.49
CA ILE A 13 -8.19 -11.16 -7.81
C ILE A 13 -9.25 -10.98 -8.92
N PRO A 14 -10.35 -11.77 -8.97
CA PRO A 14 -11.11 -12.00 -10.21
C PRO A 14 -11.60 -10.70 -10.86
N ARG A 15 -11.16 -10.45 -12.10
CA ARG A 15 -11.75 -9.47 -13.02
C ARG A 15 -12.86 -10.13 -13.83
N ALA A 16 -14.03 -9.52 -13.85
CA ALA A 16 -15.00 -9.72 -14.91
C ALA A 16 -14.42 -9.13 -16.21
N ASN A 17 -14.37 -9.92 -17.29
CA ASN A 17 -13.84 -9.47 -18.58
C ASN A 17 -14.72 -8.37 -19.19
N GLU A 18 -14.12 -7.20 -19.47
CA GLU A 18 -14.66 -6.16 -20.33
C GLU A 18 -13.87 -6.21 -21.65
N ASP A 19 -14.51 -6.65 -22.73
CA ASP A 19 -14.07 -6.34 -24.10
C ASP A 19 -15.31 -6.22 -24.99
N ASP A 20 -15.45 -5.05 -25.61
CA ASP A 20 -16.41 -4.73 -26.65
C ASP A 20 -15.90 -5.23 -28.01
N GLN A 21 -16.68 -6.06 -28.71
CA GLN A 21 -16.75 -6.02 -30.17
C GLN A 21 -18.20 -6.21 -30.65
N ALA A 22 -18.60 -5.31 -31.55
CA ALA A 22 -19.95 -5.12 -32.02
C ALA A 22 -20.47 -6.22 -32.97
N PHE A 23 -21.75 -6.56 -32.77
CA PHE A 23 -22.79 -7.05 -33.67
C PHE A 23 -22.45 -7.51 -35.11
N GLN A 24 -22.89 -8.74 -35.44
CA GLN A 24 -23.72 -9.02 -36.63
C GLN A 24 -24.77 -10.11 -36.32
N ARG A 25 -26.04 -9.83 -36.67
CA ARG A 25 -27.22 -10.73 -36.59
C ARG A 25 -27.11 -11.87 -37.62
N VAL A 26 -27.63 -13.06 -37.31
CA VAL A 26 -28.68 -13.81 -38.06
C VAL A 26 -29.22 -14.96 -37.17
N THR A 27 -30.53 -15.19 -37.33
CA THR A 27 -31.53 -16.06 -36.69
C THR A 27 -31.28 -17.58 -36.70
N GLU A 28 -31.74 -18.30 -35.64
CA GLU A 28 -32.69 -19.46 -35.68
C GLU A 28 -32.81 -20.23 -34.32
N PRO A 29 -33.89 -21.02 -34.07
CA PRO A 29 -34.47 -21.30 -32.73
C PRO A 29 -33.96 -22.60 -32.04
N PRO A 30 -34.35 -22.88 -30.77
CA PRO A 30 -33.71 -23.92 -29.95
C PRO A 30 -34.40 -25.29 -30.07
N PRO A 31 -33.71 -26.40 -29.74
CA PRO A 31 -34.37 -27.62 -29.34
C PRO A 31 -34.25 -27.88 -27.83
N THR A 32 -35.39 -28.34 -27.34
CA THR A 32 -35.81 -28.83 -26.02
C THR A 32 -35.04 -30.06 -25.51
N GLY A 33 -35.07 -30.24 -24.18
CA GLY A 33 -34.82 -31.50 -23.45
C GLY A 33 -33.56 -31.43 -22.58
N GLU A 34 -33.49 -31.88 -21.34
CA GLU A 34 -34.36 -32.60 -20.42
C GLU A 34 -33.60 -32.61 -19.07
N SER A 35 -34.32 -32.83 -17.98
CA SER A 35 -33.86 -32.81 -16.59
C SER A 35 -32.69 -33.75 -16.27
N ALA A 36 -31.77 -33.33 -15.41
CA ALA A 36 -31.16 -34.23 -14.42
C ALA A 36 -30.57 -33.45 -13.23
N THR A 37 -31.14 -33.74 -12.06
CA THR A 37 -30.59 -33.49 -10.73
C THR A 37 -29.21 -34.11 -10.56
N SER A 38 -28.22 -33.35 -10.11
CA SER A 38 -27.09 -33.90 -9.34
C SER A 38 -26.56 -32.87 -8.35
N ALA A 39 -26.66 -33.24 -7.08
CA ALA A 39 -25.98 -32.58 -5.98
C ALA A 39 -24.47 -32.72 -6.21
N THR A 40 -23.77 -31.61 -6.45
CA THR A 40 -22.32 -31.58 -6.50
C THR A 40 -21.78 -31.35 -5.09
N HIS A 41 -21.03 -32.37 -4.66
CA HIS A 41 -20.08 -32.35 -3.57
C HIS A 41 -19.34 -31.02 -3.45
N VAL A 42 -19.40 -30.43 -2.26
CA VAL A 42 -18.41 -29.45 -1.81
C VAL A 42 -17.10 -30.23 -1.61
N GLU A 43 -16.19 -30.16 -2.58
CA GLU A 43 -14.83 -30.65 -2.40
C GLU A 43 -14.15 -29.80 -1.32
N ALA A 44 -13.73 -30.48 -0.26
CA ALA A 44 -12.91 -29.91 0.80
C ALA A 44 -11.57 -29.43 0.23
N TYR A 45 -11.19 -28.19 0.53
CA TYR A 45 -9.85 -27.67 0.25
C TYR A 45 -8.80 -28.59 0.89
N PRO A 46 -7.72 -28.95 0.19
CA PRO A 46 -6.67 -29.77 0.78
C PRO A 46 -6.00 -28.99 1.91
N SER A 47 -5.95 -29.61 3.10
CA SER A 47 -5.21 -29.10 4.24
C SER A 47 -3.71 -29.04 3.90
N CYS A 48 -3.23 -27.87 3.46
CA CYS A 48 -1.81 -27.63 3.20
C CYS A 48 -1.02 -27.71 4.52
N GLN A 49 -0.03 -28.59 4.61
CA GLN A 49 0.82 -28.71 5.78
C GLN A 49 1.92 -27.64 5.71
N SER A 50 1.78 -26.58 6.50
CA SER A 50 2.69 -25.40 6.54
C SER A 50 4.18 -25.72 6.75
N ASN A 51 4.52 -26.92 7.26
CA ASN A 51 5.89 -27.36 7.46
C ASN A 51 6.62 -27.67 6.14
N ASP A 52 5.91 -28.14 5.12
CA ASP A 52 6.53 -28.53 3.85
C ASP A 52 6.97 -27.29 3.06
N ASP A 53 6.15 -26.24 3.05
CA ASP A 53 6.44 -24.97 2.39
C ASP A 53 7.69 -24.29 2.98
N LEU A 54 7.80 -24.24 4.31
CA LEU A 54 8.97 -23.66 4.96
C LEU A 54 10.24 -24.48 4.68
N GLN A 55 10.12 -25.80 4.54
CA GLN A 55 11.25 -26.65 4.18
C GLN A 55 11.69 -26.42 2.73
N HIS A 56 10.75 -26.31 1.78
CA HIS A 56 11.05 -25.95 0.39
C HIS A 56 11.73 -24.59 0.28
N LEU A 57 11.30 -23.62 1.08
CA LEU A 57 11.95 -22.31 1.16
C LEU A 57 13.37 -22.41 1.72
N LYS A 58 13.59 -23.18 2.80
CA LYS A 58 14.95 -23.40 3.33
C LYS A 58 15.85 -24.07 2.31
N ASP A 59 15.36 -25.09 1.62
CA ASP A 59 16.08 -25.79 0.57
C ASP A 59 16.51 -24.85 -0.56
N LEU A 60 15.63 -23.94 -0.96
CA LEU A 60 15.96 -22.92 -1.95
C LEU A 60 17.01 -21.93 -1.44
N PHE A 61 16.80 -21.33 -0.27
CA PHE A 61 17.65 -20.24 0.22
C PHE A 61 19.02 -20.73 0.74
N PHE A 62 19.06 -21.79 1.53
CA PHE A 62 20.28 -22.33 2.15
C PHE A 62 21.01 -23.36 1.29
N HIS A 63 20.27 -24.15 0.50
CA HIS A 63 20.85 -25.27 -0.23
C HIS A 63 20.83 -25.09 -1.76
N SER A 64 20.22 -24.01 -2.27
CA SER A 64 20.03 -23.78 -3.70
C SER A 64 19.33 -24.95 -4.40
N LYS A 65 18.49 -25.68 -3.66
CA LYS A 65 17.70 -26.80 -4.18
C LYS A 65 16.33 -26.30 -4.58
N LEU A 66 15.93 -26.61 -5.80
CA LEU A 66 14.67 -26.15 -6.36
C LEU A 66 13.67 -27.30 -6.44
N ASN A 67 12.47 -27.06 -5.94
CA ASN A 67 11.31 -27.90 -6.24
C ASN A 67 10.54 -27.24 -7.41
N PRO A 68 10.60 -27.79 -8.63
CA PRO A 68 9.96 -27.19 -9.79
C PRO A 68 8.42 -27.25 -9.72
N ASN A 69 7.87 -28.15 -8.89
CA ASN A 69 6.43 -28.31 -8.72
C ASN A 69 5.87 -27.43 -7.59
N PHE A 70 6.71 -26.64 -6.94
CA PHE A 70 6.28 -25.76 -5.87
C PHE A 70 5.63 -24.49 -6.45
N ASP A 71 4.38 -24.22 -6.06
CA ASP A 71 3.69 -23.00 -6.45
C ASP A 71 4.15 -21.81 -5.61
N TRP A 72 5.26 -21.21 -6.05
CA TRP A 72 5.84 -20.04 -5.39
C TRP A 72 4.86 -18.86 -5.32
N VAL A 73 4.00 -18.67 -6.32
CA VAL A 73 3.05 -17.54 -6.38
C VAL A 73 1.86 -17.82 -5.46
N GLY A 74 1.32 -19.03 -5.50
CA GLY A 74 0.21 -19.48 -4.65
C GLY A 74 0.53 -19.44 -3.16
N LEU A 75 1.82 -19.52 -2.76
CA LEU A 75 2.25 -19.42 -1.37
C LEU A 75 1.67 -18.18 -0.65
N CYS A 76 1.72 -17.01 -1.28
CA CYS A 76 1.21 -15.77 -0.69
C CYS A 76 -0.31 -15.77 -0.51
N LEU A 77 -1.03 -16.45 -1.39
CA LEU A 77 -2.49 -16.57 -1.33
C LEU A 77 -2.90 -17.58 -0.24
N VAL A 78 -2.25 -18.74 -0.21
CA VAL A 78 -2.53 -19.81 0.75
C VAL A 78 -2.26 -19.35 2.18
N HIS A 79 -1.13 -18.67 2.40
CA HIS A 79 -0.70 -18.25 3.73
C HIS A 79 -1.09 -16.80 4.07
N GLN A 80 -1.96 -16.16 3.29
CA GLN A 80 -2.26 -14.73 3.45
C GLN A 80 -2.69 -14.33 4.87
N HIS A 81 -3.26 -15.27 5.64
CA HIS A 81 -3.72 -15.05 7.01
C HIS A 81 -2.98 -15.91 8.05
N ASP A 82 -1.95 -16.65 7.64
CA ASP A 82 -1.13 -17.43 8.57
C ASP A 82 0.00 -16.57 9.16
N TYR A 83 -0.35 -15.80 10.18
CA TYR A 83 0.61 -14.95 10.90
C TYR A 83 1.78 -15.73 11.51
N LYS A 84 1.62 -17.03 11.80
CA LYS A 84 2.72 -17.88 12.32
C LYS A 84 3.68 -18.27 11.22
N PHE A 85 3.16 -18.62 10.05
CA PHE A 85 3.98 -18.84 8.86
C PHE A 85 4.85 -17.61 8.59
N TRP A 86 4.26 -16.41 8.55
CA TRP A 86 5.03 -15.19 8.29
C TRP A 86 6.00 -14.82 9.41
N ALA A 87 5.65 -15.06 10.68
CA ALA A 87 6.60 -14.91 11.79
C ALA A 87 7.82 -15.84 11.62
N ASN A 88 7.58 -17.10 11.22
CA ASN A 88 8.64 -18.07 10.94
C ASN A 88 9.48 -17.68 9.72
N VAL A 89 8.87 -17.18 8.64
CA VAL A 89 9.57 -16.66 7.46
C VAL A 89 10.44 -15.47 7.86
N THR A 90 9.92 -14.50 8.60
CA THR A 90 10.70 -13.37 9.10
C THR A 90 11.89 -13.83 9.92
N HIS A 91 11.67 -14.75 10.86
CA HIS A 91 12.71 -15.21 11.76
C HIS A 91 13.79 -16.06 11.06
N THR A 92 13.39 -16.89 10.10
CA THR A 92 14.30 -17.87 9.46
C THR A 92 14.96 -17.32 8.20
N LEU A 93 14.20 -16.56 7.40
CA LEU A 93 14.58 -16.18 6.03
C LEU A 93 14.66 -14.67 5.84
N GLY A 94 14.17 -13.85 6.79
CA GLY A 94 14.10 -12.40 6.63
C GLY A 94 15.40 -11.78 6.14
N MET A 95 16.53 -12.10 6.79
CA MET A 95 17.86 -11.61 6.39
C MET A 95 18.28 -12.05 4.98
N LEU A 96 17.93 -13.28 4.58
CA LEU A 96 18.26 -13.82 3.26
C LEU A 96 17.39 -13.20 2.18
N ILE A 97 16.11 -12.97 2.46
CA ILE A 97 15.19 -12.24 1.57
C ILE A 97 15.75 -10.85 1.31
N LEU A 98 16.10 -10.10 2.37
CA LEU A 98 16.69 -8.77 2.22
C LEU A 98 18.01 -8.80 1.46
N LYS A 99 18.93 -9.71 1.81
CA LYS A 99 20.20 -9.89 1.09
C LYS A 99 20.00 -10.17 -0.40
N THR A 100 19.07 -11.06 -0.73
CA THR A 100 18.81 -11.46 -2.12
C THR A 100 18.26 -10.30 -2.94
N LEU A 101 17.38 -9.48 -2.36
CA LEU A 101 16.72 -8.39 -3.09
C LEU A 101 17.51 -7.10 -3.12
N PHE A 102 18.16 -6.74 -2.02
CA PHE A 102 18.85 -5.46 -1.90
C PHE A 102 20.21 -5.42 -2.59
N ASN A 103 20.78 -6.59 -2.91
CA ASN A 103 21.98 -6.71 -3.73
C ASN A 103 21.71 -7.28 -5.14
N SER A 104 20.44 -7.45 -5.53
CA SER A 104 20.14 -7.86 -6.91
C SER A 104 20.10 -6.64 -7.82
N ASP A 105 20.96 -6.61 -8.84
CA ASP A 105 20.87 -5.65 -9.94
C ASP A 105 19.70 -5.93 -10.89
N VAL A 106 19.03 -7.08 -10.72
CA VAL A 106 18.01 -7.59 -11.62
C VAL A 106 16.67 -6.88 -11.38
N PRO A 107 16.16 -6.09 -12.34
CA PRO A 107 14.80 -5.54 -12.26
C PRO A 107 13.78 -6.69 -12.34
N PHE A 108 12.64 -6.50 -11.69
CA PHE A 108 11.58 -7.51 -11.58
C PHE A 108 11.06 -8.00 -12.96
N GLU A 109 11.15 -7.18 -14.01
CA GLU A 109 10.51 -7.42 -15.31
C GLU A 109 11.39 -8.03 -16.41
N ASP A 110 12.72 -8.10 -16.30
CA ASP A 110 13.53 -8.78 -17.34
C ASP A 110 13.46 -10.33 -17.26
N SER A 111 12.61 -10.82 -16.38
CA SER A 111 12.30 -12.23 -16.14
C SER A 111 11.72 -13.00 -17.34
N HIS A 112 11.17 -12.31 -18.34
CA HIS A 112 10.46 -12.97 -19.44
C HIS A 112 11.36 -13.35 -20.62
N ALA A 113 12.62 -12.90 -20.65
CA ALA A 113 13.51 -13.13 -21.78
C ALA A 113 14.97 -13.38 -21.36
N PHE A 114 15.24 -14.47 -20.64
CA PHE A 114 16.62 -14.98 -20.54
C PHE A 114 16.70 -16.44 -20.98
N GLY A 115 17.30 -16.64 -22.16
CA GLY A 115 17.84 -17.91 -22.61
C GLY A 115 18.96 -18.35 -21.65
N LEU A 116 18.89 -19.61 -21.24
CA LEU A 116 19.58 -20.15 -20.08
C LEU A 116 21.03 -20.55 -20.33
N SER A 117 21.89 -20.15 -19.38
CA SER A 117 23.02 -20.94 -18.87
C SER A 117 22.68 -21.32 -17.42
N ASP A 118 22.86 -22.59 -17.06
CA ASP A 118 22.25 -23.25 -15.89
C ASP A 118 22.58 -22.63 -14.50
N CYS A 119 23.65 -21.83 -14.36
CA CYS A 119 23.99 -21.19 -13.09
C CYS A 119 23.13 -19.96 -12.74
N ASN A 120 22.46 -19.34 -13.72
CA ASN A 120 21.63 -18.15 -13.50
C ASN A 120 20.16 -18.47 -13.17
N TYR A 121 19.68 -19.68 -13.48
CA TYR A 121 18.28 -20.06 -13.27
C TYR A 121 17.88 -20.07 -11.81
N VAL A 122 18.64 -20.80 -10.97
CA VAL A 122 18.33 -20.94 -9.55
C VAL A 122 18.38 -19.58 -8.85
N ASN A 123 19.33 -18.72 -9.22
CA ASN A 123 19.40 -17.37 -8.68
C ASN A 123 18.20 -16.52 -9.12
N GLY A 124 17.78 -16.62 -10.38
CA GLY A 124 16.55 -15.97 -10.86
C GLY A 124 15.31 -16.41 -10.09
N VAL A 125 15.16 -17.71 -9.80
CA VAL A 125 14.06 -18.22 -8.98
C VAL A 125 14.17 -17.75 -7.53
N LYS A 126 15.37 -17.71 -6.94
CA LYS A 126 15.58 -17.14 -5.60
C LYS A 126 15.13 -15.69 -5.51
N VAL A 127 15.47 -14.86 -6.50
CA VAL A 127 15.04 -13.45 -6.55
C VAL A 127 13.52 -13.35 -6.65
N ARG A 128 12.88 -14.13 -7.52
CA ARG A 128 11.41 -14.16 -7.65
C ARG A 128 10.74 -14.61 -6.36
N ALA A 129 11.20 -15.70 -5.76
CA ALA A 129 10.68 -16.20 -4.49
C ALA A 129 10.88 -15.16 -3.37
N ALA A 130 12.03 -14.51 -3.30
CA ALA A 130 12.29 -13.44 -2.34
C ALA A 130 11.31 -12.27 -2.53
N PHE A 131 10.98 -11.87 -3.76
CA PHE A 131 9.97 -10.85 -4.02
C PHE A 131 8.58 -11.26 -3.56
N VAL A 132 8.17 -12.50 -3.85
CA VAL A 132 6.89 -13.02 -3.39
C VAL A 132 6.82 -12.99 -1.87
N LEU A 133 7.85 -13.47 -1.18
CA LEU A 133 7.92 -13.45 0.28
C LEU A 133 7.92 -12.04 0.85
N LEU A 134 8.68 -11.10 0.25
CA LEU A 134 8.68 -9.70 0.67
C LEU A 134 7.28 -9.07 0.54
N GLY A 135 6.58 -9.36 -0.56
CA GLY A 135 5.19 -8.94 -0.74
C GLY A 135 4.25 -9.52 0.32
N GLY A 136 4.42 -10.79 0.68
CA GLY A 136 3.69 -11.42 1.77
C GLY A 136 3.99 -10.81 3.15
N LEU A 137 5.27 -10.52 3.44
CA LEU A 137 5.70 -9.85 4.67
C LEU A 137 5.10 -8.45 4.81
N LEU A 138 5.02 -7.69 3.72
CA LEU A 138 4.36 -6.37 3.70
C LEU A 138 2.84 -6.50 3.89
N SER A 139 2.21 -7.42 3.17
CA SER A 139 0.75 -7.60 3.17
C SER A 139 0.21 -8.06 4.52
N ASN A 140 0.97 -8.88 5.25
CA ASN A 140 0.59 -9.39 6.57
C ASN A 140 0.80 -8.37 7.70
N ARG A 141 1.51 -7.27 7.42
CA ARG A 141 1.73 -6.15 8.35
C ARG A 141 2.23 -6.55 9.75
N LEU A 142 2.94 -7.67 9.86
CA LEU A 142 3.56 -8.10 11.11
C LEU A 142 4.62 -7.06 11.52
N PRO A 143 4.49 -6.38 12.68
CA PRO A 143 5.39 -5.30 13.05
C PRO A 143 6.87 -5.70 13.07
N GLY A 144 7.19 -6.91 13.53
CA GLY A 144 8.55 -7.45 13.47
C GLY A 144 9.10 -7.54 12.05
N SER A 145 8.30 -7.98 11.08
CA SER A 145 8.70 -8.04 9.67
C SER A 145 8.95 -6.64 9.09
N LEU A 146 8.04 -5.71 9.38
CA LEU A 146 8.14 -4.33 8.89
C LEU A 146 9.36 -3.60 9.47
N ARG A 147 9.63 -3.76 10.77
CA ARG A 147 10.86 -3.27 11.41
C ARG A 147 12.11 -3.81 10.75
N LEU A 148 12.14 -5.11 10.46
CA LEU A 148 13.28 -5.74 9.82
C LEU A 148 13.53 -5.13 8.43
N ILE A 149 12.48 -4.96 7.63
CA ILE A 149 12.54 -4.34 6.30
C ILE A 149 13.06 -2.89 6.42
N VAL A 150 12.52 -2.08 7.33
CA VAL A 150 12.96 -0.69 7.55
C VAL A 150 14.44 -0.62 7.92
N ARG A 151 14.89 -1.46 8.87
CA ARG A 151 16.30 -1.49 9.31
C ARG A 151 17.26 -1.98 8.23
N GLY A 152 16.76 -2.78 7.29
CA GLY A 152 17.46 -3.13 6.06
C GLY A 152 17.51 -2.01 5.01
N ASN A 153 17.11 -0.78 5.35
CA ASN A 153 16.94 0.33 4.40
C ASN A 153 15.86 0.06 3.33
N GLY A 154 14.88 -0.80 3.62
CA GLY A 154 13.84 -1.18 2.65
C GLY A 154 12.99 -0.01 2.17
N TYR A 155 12.78 1.02 2.99
CA TYR A 155 12.08 2.23 2.54
C TYR A 155 12.81 2.92 1.37
N GLN A 156 14.14 3.08 1.48
CA GLN A 156 14.97 3.63 0.40
C GLN A 156 14.98 2.74 -0.85
N PHE A 157 14.94 1.41 -0.66
CA PHE A 157 14.83 0.48 -1.77
C PHE A 157 13.56 0.71 -2.60
N PHE A 158 12.40 0.81 -1.95
CA PHE A 158 11.14 1.06 -2.65
C PHE A 158 11.09 2.46 -3.29
N GLU A 159 11.64 3.49 -2.64
CA GLU A 159 11.80 4.81 -3.25
C GLU A 159 12.65 4.75 -4.53
N HIS A 160 13.82 4.13 -4.44
CA HIS A 160 14.74 4.00 -5.57
C HIS A 160 14.09 3.26 -6.74
N ARG A 161 13.33 2.21 -6.45
CA ARG A 161 12.58 1.47 -7.48
C ARG A 161 11.50 2.29 -8.16
N ILE A 162 10.73 3.08 -7.42
CA ILE A 162 9.76 4.01 -8.03
C ILE A 162 10.50 4.96 -8.97
N GLY A 163 11.60 5.55 -8.51
CA GLY A 163 12.43 6.44 -9.33
C GLY A 163 12.98 5.79 -10.60
N ARG A 164 13.32 4.50 -10.56
CA ARG A 164 13.73 3.71 -11.73
C ARG A 164 12.58 3.47 -12.70
N LEU A 165 11.46 2.94 -12.21
CA LEU A 165 10.29 2.57 -13.03
C LEU A 165 9.65 3.78 -13.73
N LEU A 166 9.76 4.97 -13.13
CA LEU A 166 9.25 6.21 -13.71
C LEU A 166 10.15 6.80 -14.81
N ARG A 167 11.29 6.19 -15.13
CA ARG A 167 12.11 6.64 -16.28
C ARG A 167 11.59 6.17 -17.61
N ASP A 168 10.79 5.12 -17.63
CA ASP A 168 10.29 4.50 -18.86
C ASP A 168 8.97 5.15 -19.36
N ILE A 169 8.69 6.40 -18.94
CA ILE A 169 7.49 7.15 -19.39
C ILE A 169 7.46 7.23 -20.93
N PRO A 170 6.33 6.90 -21.58
CA PRO A 170 4.99 6.66 -21.01
C PRO A 170 4.66 5.20 -20.64
N ASP A 171 5.57 4.25 -20.88
CA ASP A 171 5.35 2.81 -20.74
C ASP A 171 5.98 2.30 -19.44
N PHE A 172 5.29 2.56 -18.30
CA PHE A 172 5.74 2.12 -16.98
C PHE A 172 4.84 1.00 -16.44
N ASP A 173 5.43 0.03 -15.72
CA ASP A 173 4.65 -1.01 -15.04
C ASP A 173 3.87 -0.42 -13.85
N GLU A 174 2.56 -0.28 -14.02
CA GLU A 174 1.70 0.36 -13.04
C GLU A 174 1.52 -0.49 -11.79
N ASP A 175 1.48 -1.81 -11.93
CA ASP A 175 1.33 -2.75 -10.82
C ASP A 175 2.59 -2.75 -9.96
N ALA A 176 3.77 -2.71 -10.58
CA ALA A 176 5.04 -2.58 -9.89
C ALA A 176 5.11 -1.24 -9.13
N ILE A 177 4.79 -0.11 -9.76
CA ILE A 177 4.82 1.19 -9.06
C ILE A 177 3.81 1.21 -7.91
N CYS A 178 2.58 0.71 -8.11
CA CYS A 178 1.58 0.60 -7.05
C CYS A 178 2.06 -0.25 -5.87
N PHE A 179 2.70 -1.38 -6.14
CA PHE A 179 3.29 -2.22 -5.10
C PHE A 179 4.33 -1.46 -4.27
N ASN A 180 5.25 -0.74 -4.93
CA ASN A 180 6.28 0.04 -4.24
C ASN A 180 5.67 1.19 -3.42
N MET A 181 4.65 1.90 -3.95
CA MET A 181 3.93 2.93 -3.19
C MET A 181 3.24 2.37 -1.94
N ASN A 182 2.57 1.23 -2.06
CA ASN A 182 1.93 0.56 -0.93
C ASN A 182 2.96 0.09 0.11
N ALA A 183 4.13 -0.37 -0.33
CA ALA A 183 5.24 -0.69 0.56
C ALA A 183 5.69 0.54 1.36
N LEU A 184 5.87 1.70 0.70
CA LEU A 184 6.20 2.96 1.40
C LEU A 184 5.13 3.34 2.44
N ARG A 185 3.84 3.24 2.10
CA ARG A 185 2.75 3.50 3.06
C ARG A 185 2.81 2.59 4.27
N THR A 186 3.04 1.30 4.04
CA THR A 186 3.08 0.27 5.07
C THR A 186 4.28 0.44 6.01
N LEU A 187 5.42 0.90 5.48
CA LEU A 187 6.66 1.06 6.23
C LEU A 187 6.78 2.43 6.93
N LEU A 188 6.04 3.46 6.48
CA LEU A 188 6.13 4.83 7.02
C LEU A 188 6.00 4.90 8.55
N PRO A 189 5.05 4.22 9.22
CA PRO A 189 4.94 4.30 10.69
C PRO A 189 6.21 3.81 11.41
N PHE A 190 6.95 2.88 10.82
CA PHE A 190 8.16 2.30 11.40
C PHE A 190 9.41 3.16 11.17
N LEU A 191 9.35 4.14 10.26
CA LEU A 191 10.43 5.13 10.13
C LEU A 191 10.56 6.00 11.38
N GLN A 192 9.48 6.22 12.13
CA GLN A 192 9.51 6.97 13.39
C GLN A 192 10.37 6.30 14.46
N GLU A 193 10.57 4.97 14.37
CA GLU A 193 11.44 4.22 15.29
C GLU A 193 12.95 4.43 14.97
N CYS A 194 13.28 5.00 13.81
CA CYS A 194 14.66 5.17 13.35
C CYS A 194 15.18 6.57 13.69
N THR A 195 16.19 6.63 14.56
CA THR A 195 16.83 7.90 14.99
C THR A 195 17.51 8.66 13.86
N THR A 196 17.81 8.00 12.73
CA THR A 196 18.48 8.58 11.56
C THR A 196 17.52 9.22 10.55
N VAL A 197 16.19 9.14 10.76
CA VAL A 197 15.21 9.65 9.81
C VAL A 197 14.68 11.01 10.27
N ARG A 198 14.93 12.05 9.47
CA ARG A 198 14.28 13.37 9.67
C ARG A 198 12.98 13.43 8.89
N LEU A 199 11.87 13.13 9.57
CA LEU A 199 10.53 13.21 8.97
C LEU A 199 10.09 14.65 8.69
N ASN A 200 10.62 15.64 9.42
CA ASN A 200 10.21 17.05 9.34
C ASN A 200 10.34 17.67 7.93
N SER A 201 11.25 17.16 7.08
CA SER A 201 11.44 17.64 5.70
C SER A 201 10.83 16.71 4.65
N LEU A 202 10.24 15.57 5.05
CA LEU A 202 9.73 14.55 4.15
C LEU A 202 8.58 15.10 3.29
N CYS A 203 7.59 15.76 3.90
CA CYS A 203 6.49 16.36 3.16
C CYS A 203 6.95 17.43 2.15
N HIS A 204 7.92 18.26 2.54
CA HIS A 204 8.48 19.27 1.64
C HIS A 204 9.17 18.61 0.44
N ARG A 205 10.07 17.64 0.68
CA ARG A 205 10.75 16.90 -0.39
C ARG A 205 9.76 16.21 -1.32
N PHE A 206 8.71 15.61 -0.75
CA PHE A 206 7.66 14.94 -1.52
C PHE A 206 6.96 15.89 -2.49
N ILE A 207 6.44 17.03 -2.03
CA ILE A 207 5.71 17.98 -2.91
C ILE A 207 6.61 18.63 -3.97
N THR A 208 7.91 18.73 -3.71
CA THR A 208 8.89 19.25 -4.68
C THR A 208 9.52 18.17 -5.56
N SER A 209 9.17 16.91 -5.36
CA SER A 209 9.81 15.78 -6.06
C SER A 209 9.40 15.69 -7.53
N GLY A 210 10.26 15.08 -8.34
CA GLY A 210 9.91 14.71 -9.72
C GLY A 210 8.71 13.77 -9.77
N PHE A 211 8.59 12.88 -8.78
CA PHE A 211 7.45 11.95 -8.65
C PHE A 211 6.12 12.69 -8.49
N TRP A 212 6.03 13.65 -7.56
CA TRP A 212 4.84 14.48 -7.38
C TRP A 212 4.42 15.14 -8.69
N ARG A 213 5.39 15.76 -9.38
CA ARG A 213 5.14 16.40 -10.68
C ARG A 213 4.62 15.41 -11.72
N VAL A 214 5.23 14.24 -11.87
CA VAL A 214 4.79 13.21 -12.85
C VAL A 214 3.37 12.73 -12.53
N MET A 215 3.06 12.44 -11.27
CA MET A 215 1.75 11.93 -10.88
C MET A 215 0.63 12.93 -11.18
N TRP A 216 0.85 14.22 -10.94
CA TRP A 216 -0.16 15.24 -11.26
C TRP A 216 -0.21 15.59 -12.75
N MET A 217 0.94 15.86 -13.37
CA MET A 217 1.00 16.47 -14.70
C MET A 217 0.96 15.47 -15.85
N GLU A 218 1.49 14.25 -15.66
CA GLU A 218 1.47 13.21 -16.70
C GLU A 218 0.32 12.23 -16.47
N VAL A 219 0.18 11.72 -15.24
CA VAL A 219 -0.84 10.71 -14.92
C VAL A 219 -2.21 11.36 -14.71
N GLY A 220 -2.32 12.30 -13.77
CA GLY A 220 -3.58 12.96 -13.41
C GLY A 220 -4.21 13.74 -14.56
N MET A 221 -3.44 14.60 -15.24
CA MET A 221 -3.93 15.30 -16.44
C MET A 221 -4.19 14.34 -17.61
N GLY A 222 -3.39 13.28 -17.75
CA GLY A 222 -3.59 12.23 -18.74
C GLY A 222 -4.92 11.49 -18.60
N LEU A 223 -5.49 11.42 -17.38
CA LEU A 223 -6.82 10.84 -17.15
C LEU A 223 -7.95 11.65 -17.76
N LYS A 224 -7.79 12.98 -17.91
CA LYS A 224 -8.80 13.83 -18.56
C LYS A 224 -8.86 13.63 -20.07
N SER A 225 -7.71 13.35 -20.70
CA SER A 225 -7.60 13.22 -22.15
C SER A 225 -7.89 11.80 -22.63
N ALA A 226 -7.48 10.78 -21.87
CA ALA A 226 -7.77 9.38 -22.15
C ALA A 226 -7.89 8.60 -20.84
N CYS A 227 -9.11 8.27 -20.44
CA CYS A 227 -9.37 7.48 -19.25
C CYS A 227 -8.78 6.07 -19.44
N SER A 228 -7.72 5.75 -18.68
CA SER A 228 -7.08 4.44 -18.62
C SER A 228 -7.24 3.89 -17.22
N THR A 229 -7.72 2.64 -17.11
CA THR A 229 -7.86 1.94 -15.84
C THR A 229 -6.51 1.83 -15.10
N GLN A 230 -5.41 1.65 -15.83
CA GLN A 230 -4.08 1.57 -15.23
C GLN A 230 -3.63 2.91 -14.63
N ARG A 231 -3.75 4.01 -15.40
CA ARG A 231 -3.43 5.36 -14.89
C ARG A 231 -4.31 5.74 -13.70
N LEU A 232 -5.58 5.31 -13.72
CA LEU A 232 -6.53 5.57 -12.65
C LEU A 232 -6.09 4.90 -11.35
N LYS A 233 -5.73 3.62 -11.43
CA LYS A 233 -5.21 2.83 -10.32
C LYS A 233 -3.95 3.47 -9.74
N LEU A 234 -3.00 3.82 -10.60
CA LEU A 234 -1.76 4.47 -10.20
C LEU A 234 -2.03 5.78 -9.45
N PHE A 235 -2.85 6.65 -10.04
CA PHE A 235 -3.17 7.95 -9.46
C PHE A 235 -3.89 7.83 -8.11
N CYS A 236 -4.85 6.90 -7.98
CA CYS A 236 -5.52 6.67 -6.70
C CYS A 236 -4.55 6.18 -5.60
N ASN A 237 -3.64 5.25 -5.92
CA ASN A 237 -2.62 4.78 -4.97
C ASN A 237 -1.65 5.92 -4.58
N PHE A 238 -1.34 6.82 -5.51
CA PHE A 238 -0.55 8.01 -5.23
C PHE A 238 -1.26 8.96 -4.25
N LEU A 239 -2.55 9.24 -4.44
CA LEU A 239 -3.32 10.09 -3.52
C LEU A 239 -3.33 9.50 -2.11
N GLU A 240 -3.54 8.18 -1.99
CA GLU A 240 -3.51 7.51 -0.69
C GLU A 240 -2.12 7.57 -0.03
N LEU A 241 -1.04 7.41 -0.82
CA LEU A 241 0.34 7.58 -0.34
C LEU A 241 0.58 9.02 0.13
N ALA A 242 0.11 10.01 -0.63
CA ALA A 242 0.26 11.41 -0.30
C ALA A 242 -0.42 11.77 1.02
N SER A 243 -1.69 11.38 1.21
CA SER A 243 -2.40 11.55 2.48
C SER A 243 -1.65 10.86 3.64
N THR A 244 -1.21 9.62 3.43
CA THR A 244 -0.46 8.85 4.45
C THR A 244 0.83 9.58 4.87
N ILE A 245 1.59 10.10 3.90
CA ILE A 245 2.79 10.90 4.14
C ILE A 245 2.46 12.16 4.94
N PHE A 246 1.44 12.92 4.54
CA PHE A 246 1.09 14.17 5.21
C PHE A 246 0.63 13.92 6.65
N PHE A 247 -0.25 12.94 6.90
CA PHE A 247 -0.65 12.60 8.27
C PHE A 247 0.53 12.09 9.11
N GLY A 248 1.39 11.25 8.55
CA GLY A 248 2.44 10.56 9.30
C GLY A 248 3.73 11.35 9.55
N SER A 249 3.98 12.42 8.78
CA SER A 249 5.30 13.09 8.79
C SER A 249 5.30 14.62 8.73
N ARG A 250 4.15 15.28 8.55
CA ARG A 250 4.12 16.75 8.49
C ARG A 250 4.46 17.35 9.86
N SER A 251 5.17 18.47 9.85
CA SER A 251 5.22 19.34 11.04
C SER A 251 3.95 20.19 11.13
N SER A 252 3.55 20.61 12.33
CA SER A 252 2.40 21.52 12.54
C SER A 252 2.52 22.88 11.85
N THR A 253 3.70 23.23 11.33
CA THR A 253 3.93 24.49 10.59
C THR A 253 4.03 24.28 9.08
N PHE A 254 3.90 23.04 8.60
CA PHE A 254 4.12 22.70 7.20
C PHE A 254 3.13 23.42 6.27
N PHE A 255 1.83 23.26 6.50
CA PHE A 255 0.78 23.87 5.68
C PHE A 255 0.84 25.40 5.73
N LYS A 256 1.08 25.98 6.90
CA LYS A 256 1.29 27.43 7.05
C LYS A 256 2.43 27.96 6.18
N ARG A 257 3.59 27.29 6.18
CA ARG A 257 4.73 27.67 5.32
C ARG A 257 4.40 27.49 3.84
N MET A 258 3.71 26.41 3.50
CA MET A 258 3.33 26.14 2.12
C MET A 258 2.32 27.17 1.59
N TYR A 259 1.30 27.55 2.36
CA TYR A 259 0.32 28.56 1.94
C TYR A 259 0.93 29.95 1.77
N THR A 260 1.92 30.30 2.60
CA THR A 260 2.63 31.58 2.50
C THR A 260 3.66 31.62 1.37
N SER A 261 4.28 30.49 1.01
CA SER A 261 5.45 30.45 0.12
C SER A 261 5.17 29.86 -1.27
N CYS A 262 4.27 28.88 -1.36
CA CYS A 262 4.08 28.07 -2.57
C CYS A 262 2.70 27.38 -2.65
N ALA A 263 1.61 28.05 -2.24
CA ALA A 263 0.26 27.47 -2.22
C ALA A 263 -0.13 26.83 -3.56
N ASN A 264 0.24 27.49 -4.66
CA ASN A 264 -0.03 27.05 -6.03
C ASN A 264 0.61 25.70 -6.38
N SER A 265 1.74 25.34 -5.75
CA SER A 265 2.41 24.05 -5.99
C SER A 265 1.58 22.86 -5.53
N LEU A 266 0.66 23.06 -4.58
CA LEU A 266 -0.32 22.05 -4.17
C LEU A 266 -1.65 22.23 -4.91
N TRP A 267 -2.20 23.44 -4.91
CA TRP A 267 -3.60 23.63 -5.31
C TRP A 267 -3.82 23.73 -6.82
N ASP A 268 -2.88 24.28 -7.59
CA ASP A 268 -3.05 24.39 -9.05
C ASP A 268 -3.17 22.99 -9.69
N PRO A 269 -2.30 22.01 -9.38
CA PRO A 269 -2.46 20.65 -9.89
C PRO A 269 -3.78 19.99 -9.47
N VAL A 270 -4.23 20.20 -8.23
CA VAL A 270 -5.50 19.67 -7.72
C VAL A 270 -6.67 20.22 -8.53
N VAL A 271 -6.75 21.55 -8.71
CA VAL A 271 -7.80 22.21 -9.48
C VAL A 271 -7.76 21.81 -10.96
N LEU A 272 -6.56 21.61 -11.51
CA LEU A 272 -6.38 21.17 -12.89
C LEU A 272 -6.88 19.74 -13.14
N VAL A 273 -6.76 18.84 -12.16
CA VAL A 273 -7.12 17.42 -12.33
C VAL A 273 -8.54 17.13 -11.86
N LEU A 274 -9.00 17.75 -10.78
CA LEU A 274 -10.34 17.54 -10.22
C LEU A 274 -11.43 17.90 -11.24
N SER A 275 -12.26 16.92 -11.60
CA SER A 275 -13.40 17.06 -12.51
C SER A 275 -14.21 15.77 -12.53
N TRP A 276 -15.42 15.82 -13.10
CA TRP A 276 -16.25 14.63 -13.25
C TRP A 276 -15.68 13.65 -14.30
N ALA A 277 -14.87 14.16 -15.24
CA ALA A 277 -14.23 13.37 -16.29
C ALA A 277 -13.28 12.26 -15.78
N LEU A 278 -12.83 12.34 -14.51
CA LEU A 278 -12.05 11.28 -13.86
C LEU A 278 -12.86 10.00 -13.62
N GLY A 279 -14.19 10.10 -13.68
CA GLY A 279 -15.11 9.05 -13.27
C GLY A 279 -15.38 9.06 -11.76
N PRO A 280 -16.53 8.50 -11.33
CA PRO A 280 -17.01 8.64 -9.95
C PRO A 280 -16.05 8.15 -8.87
N ARG A 281 -15.43 6.98 -9.07
CA ARG A 281 -14.54 6.37 -8.06
C ARG A 281 -13.29 7.21 -7.80
N ALA A 282 -12.63 7.69 -8.85
CA ALA A 282 -11.45 8.54 -8.68
C ALA A 282 -11.83 9.95 -8.20
N CYS A 283 -13.02 10.42 -8.54
CA CYS A 283 -13.57 11.64 -7.96
C CYS A 283 -13.70 11.50 -6.43
N CYS A 284 -14.21 10.37 -5.92
CA CYS A 284 -14.24 10.09 -4.47
C CYS A 284 -12.83 10.19 -3.86
N ASN A 285 -11.83 9.52 -4.42
CA ASN A 285 -10.45 9.55 -3.91
C ASN A 285 -9.84 10.96 -3.94
N MET A 286 -10.12 11.75 -4.99
CA MET A 286 -9.69 13.14 -5.06
C MET A 286 -10.35 14.02 -4.00
N VAL A 287 -11.66 13.84 -3.77
CA VAL A 287 -12.39 14.57 -2.72
C VAL A 287 -11.86 14.19 -1.34
N THR A 288 -11.60 12.90 -1.09
CA THR A 288 -10.96 12.44 0.15
C THR A 288 -9.60 13.08 0.37
N PHE A 289 -8.76 13.12 -0.67
CA PHE A 289 -7.46 13.78 -0.59
C PHE A 289 -7.58 15.28 -0.29
N VAL A 290 -8.48 16.00 -0.96
CA VAL A 290 -8.72 17.43 -0.69
C VAL A 290 -9.22 17.63 0.74
N ALA A 291 -10.13 16.78 1.21
CA ALA A 291 -10.65 16.80 2.57
C ALA A 291 -9.54 16.56 3.60
N ASP A 292 -8.65 15.60 3.37
CA ASP A 292 -7.50 15.33 4.22
C ASP A 292 -6.62 16.57 4.38
N ILE A 293 -6.29 17.25 3.27
CA ILE A 293 -5.49 18.49 3.29
C ILE A 293 -6.19 19.58 4.10
N LEU A 294 -7.48 19.84 3.84
CA LEU A 294 -8.23 20.88 4.55
C LEU A 294 -8.37 20.57 6.04
N LEU A 295 -8.60 19.31 6.39
CA LEU A 295 -8.69 18.85 7.77
C LEU A 295 -7.36 19.03 8.50
N MET A 296 -6.24 18.66 7.88
CA MET A 296 -4.92 18.87 8.46
C MET A 296 -4.57 20.36 8.59
N SER A 297 -4.95 21.20 7.63
CA SER A 297 -4.76 22.65 7.72
C SER A 297 -5.59 23.28 8.83
N HIS A 298 -6.80 22.76 9.09
CA HIS A 298 -7.60 23.15 10.24
C HIS A 298 -6.92 22.73 11.55
N GLN A 299 -6.45 21.48 11.65
CA GLN A 299 -5.72 20.96 12.82
C GLN A 299 -4.44 21.77 13.11
N ASP A 300 -3.75 22.23 12.07
CA ASP A 300 -2.54 23.06 12.18
C ASP A 300 -2.86 24.55 12.43
N GLY A 301 -4.15 24.92 12.51
CA GLY A 301 -4.59 26.29 12.77
C GLY A 301 -4.24 27.29 11.66
N CYS A 302 -4.10 26.81 10.42
CA CYS A 302 -3.67 27.61 9.27
C CYS A 302 -4.63 27.52 8.07
N LEU A 303 -5.83 26.99 8.24
CA LEU A 303 -6.83 26.94 7.17
C LEU A 303 -7.22 28.35 6.70
N ASP A 304 -7.25 29.32 7.60
CA ASP A 304 -7.51 30.73 7.29
C ASP A 304 -6.36 31.42 6.55
N ASP A 305 -5.15 30.84 6.56
CA ASP A 305 -3.98 31.33 5.82
C ASP A 305 -4.03 30.91 4.34
N LEU A 306 -5.01 30.09 3.93
CA LEU A 306 -5.18 29.66 2.54
C LEU A 306 -5.50 30.87 1.64
N PRO A 307 -4.76 31.11 0.55
CA PRO A 307 -5.02 32.24 -0.33
C PRO A 307 -6.43 32.21 -0.91
N GLY A 308 -7.14 33.34 -0.85
CA GLY A 308 -8.51 33.46 -1.35
C GLY A 308 -8.66 33.06 -2.82
N SER A 309 -7.66 33.34 -3.66
CA SER A 309 -7.64 32.90 -5.07
C SER A 309 -7.64 31.38 -5.25
N CYS A 310 -6.93 30.65 -4.38
CA CYS A 310 -6.91 29.19 -4.39
C CYS A 310 -8.27 28.65 -3.92
N LEU A 311 -8.81 29.23 -2.84
CA LEU A 311 -10.12 28.86 -2.31
C LEU A 311 -11.25 29.10 -3.33
N ASP A 312 -11.22 30.22 -4.04
CA ASP A 312 -12.18 30.54 -5.09
C ASP A 312 -12.08 29.60 -6.29
N SER A 313 -10.85 29.27 -6.72
CA SER A 313 -10.61 28.34 -7.82
C SER A 313 -11.08 26.93 -7.48
N LEU A 314 -10.77 26.46 -6.26
CA LEU A 314 -11.21 25.16 -5.76
C LEU A 314 -12.74 25.11 -5.64
N HIS A 315 -13.36 26.13 -5.04
CA HIS A 315 -14.82 26.20 -4.91
C HIS A 315 -15.51 26.16 -6.28
N LYS A 316 -15.05 26.97 -7.24
CA LYS A 316 -15.58 26.95 -8.61
C LYS A 316 -15.46 25.57 -9.27
N CYS A 317 -14.30 24.92 -9.10
CA CYS A 317 -14.05 23.58 -9.63
C CYS A 317 -15.01 22.55 -9.02
N ILE A 318 -15.21 22.58 -7.70
CA ILE A 318 -16.15 21.71 -6.99
C ILE A 318 -17.58 21.94 -7.46
N THR A 319 -18.08 23.19 -7.47
CA THR A 319 -19.46 23.49 -7.91
C THR A 319 -19.71 23.02 -9.34
N THR A 320 -18.73 23.19 -10.24
CA THR A 320 -18.83 22.69 -11.62
C THR A 320 -18.91 21.16 -11.65
N THR A 321 -18.06 20.49 -10.88
CA THR A 321 -18.01 19.03 -10.79
C THR A 321 -19.30 18.44 -10.17
N VAL A 322 -19.90 19.12 -9.18
CA VAL A 322 -21.21 18.76 -8.62
C VAL A 322 -22.27 18.79 -9.71
N SER A 323 -22.36 19.89 -10.47
CA SER A 323 -23.37 20.05 -11.53
C SER A 323 -23.23 18.99 -12.64
N GLU A 324 -21.99 18.66 -13.03
CA GLU A 324 -21.72 17.58 -13.98
C GLU A 324 -22.18 16.21 -13.44
N GLY A 325 -21.92 15.94 -12.15
CA GLY A 325 -22.33 14.69 -11.50
C GLY A 325 -23.83 14.56 -11.28
N GLU A 326 -24.52 15.64 -10.93
CA GLU A 326 -25.99 15.67 -10.85
C GLU A 326 -26.61 15.41 -12.21
N SER A 327 -26.11 16.08 -13.26
CA SER A 327 -26.56 15.86 -14.63
C SER A 327 -26.37 14.40 -15.07
N TYR A 328 -25.25 13.78 -14.66
CA TYR A 328 -25.01 12.36 -14.91
C TYR A 328 -26.04 11.46 -14.21
N LEU A 329 -26.36 11.72 -12.94
CA LEU A 329 -27.36 10.94 -12.19
C LEU A 329 -28.77 11.09 -12.78
N GLU A 330 -29.17 12.31 -13.16
CA GLU A 330 -30.47 12.56 -13.81
C GLU A 330 -30.62 11.82 -15.14
N LEU A 331 -29.56 11.81 -15.96
CA LEU A 331 -29.54 11.04 -17.21
C LEU A 331 -29.61 9.53 -16.95
N TYR A 332 -29.01 9.08 -15.86
CA TYR A 332 -28.92 7.68 -15.49
C TYR A 332 -30.27 7.12 -15.01
N ASP A 333 -31.06 7.90 -14.26
CA ASP A 333 -32.40 7.51 -13.79
C ASP A 333 -33.38 7.20 -14.92
N SER A 334 -33.06 7.62 -16.15
CA SER A 334 -33.86 7.39 -17.35
C SER A 334 -33.50 6.12 -18.14
N GLN A 335 -32.48 5.36 -17.73
CA GLN A 335 -31.94 4.20 -18.49
C GLN A 335 -32.31 2.85 -17.86
N THR A 336 -32.48 1.80 -18.69
CA THR A 336 -32.67 0.41 -18.22
C THR A 336 -31.33 -0.20 -17.78
N LEU A 337 -31.31 -0.77 -16.59
CA LEU A 337 -30.10 -1.19 -15.88
C LEU A 337 -29.53 -2.54 -16.35
N ASP A 338 -28.21 -2.64 -16.34
CA ASP A 338 -27.45 -3.89 -16.22
C ASP A 338 -26.61 -3.85 -14.93
N GLU A 339 -26.10 -4.99 -14.46
CA GLU A 339 -25.35 -5.09 -13.20
C GLU A 339 -24.08 -4.20 -13.16
N ARG A 340 -23.47 -3.87 -14.31
CA ARG A 340 -22.26 -3.03 -14.38
C ARG A 340 -22.59 -1.56 -14.20
N ASN A 341 -23.69 -1.14 -14.80
CA ASN A 341 -24.20 0.21 -14.67
C ASN A 341 -24.53 0.48 -13.20
N GLU A 342 -25.13 -0.47 -12.46
CA GLU A 342 -25.51 -0.27 -11.05
C GLU A 342 -24.31 0.09 -10.17
N PHE A 343 -23.17 -0.60 -10.34
CA PHE A 343 -21.95 -0.31 -9.59
C PHE A 343 -21.42 1.10 -9.88
N ARG A 344 -21.40 1.52 -11.15
CA ARG A 344 -20.95 2.88 -11.52
C ARG A 344 -21.88 3.96 -10.96
N HIS A 345 -23.18 3.74 -11.01
CA HIS A 345 -24.17 4.67 -10.44
C HIS A 345 -24.07 4.78 -8.92
N HIS A 346 -23.78 3.67 -8.25
CA HIS A 346 -23.53 3.67 -6.81
C HIS A 346 -22.38 4.61 -6.43
N TYR A 347 -21.22 4.51 -7.11
CA TYR A 347 -20.12 5.46 -6.89
C TYR A 347 -20.46 6.88 -7.33
N ALA A 348 -21.27 7.07 -8.38
CA ALA A 348 -21.70 8.40 -8.80
C ALA A 348 -22.53 9.10 -7.71
N THR A 349 -23.45 8.38 -7.08
CA THR A 349 -24.26 8.88 -5.96
C THR A 349 -23.38 9.29 -4.78
N ILE A 350 -22.42 8.44 -4.42
CA ILE A 350 -21.47 8.72 -3.34
C ILE A 350 -20.61 9.94 -3.69
N ALA A 351 -20.04 9.99 -4.90
CA ALA A 351 -19.18 11.09 -5.35
C ALA A 351 -19.93 12.43 -5.29
N VAL A 352 -21.16 12.50 -5.80
CA VAL A 352 -21.99 13.72 -5.74
C VAL A 352 -22.26 14.12 -4.30
N SER A 353 -22.56 13.16 -3.41
CA SER A 353 -22.76 13.44 -1.98
C SER A 353 -21.49 14.01 -1.33
N MET A 354 -20.32 13.40 -1.58
CA MET A 354 -19.05 13.88 -1.03
C MET A 354 -18.69 15.27 -1.56
N LEU A 355 -18.92 15.53 -2.87
CA LEU A 355 -18.69 16.84 -3.48
C LEU A 355 -19.60 17.91 -2.88
N LYS A 356 -20.87 17.62 -2.62
CA LYS A 356 -21.80 18.55 -1.94
C LYS A 356 -21.35 18.85 -0.51
N SER A 357 -20.90 17.84 0.23
CA SER A 357 -20.31 18.03 1.55
C SER A 357 -19.07 18.94 1.48
N LEU A 358 -18.19 18.72 0.50
CA LEU A 358 -17.02 19.57 0.30
C LEU A 358 -17.39 21.00 -0.13
N ASP A 359 -18.37 21.20 -1.00
CA ASP A 359 -18.88 22.52 -1.41
C ASP A 359 -19.41 23.31 -0.20
N LYS A 360 -20.16 22.64 0.68
CA LYS A 360 -20.62 23.19 1.96
C LYS A 360 -19.45 23.60 2.86
N VAL A 361 -18.44 22.71 3.01
CA VAL A 361 -17.22 23.00 3.80
C VAL A 361 -16.52 24.24 3.28
N LEU A 362 -16.31 24.34 1.97
CA LEU A 362 -15.65 25.49 1.33
C LEU A 362 -16.48 26.79 1.46
N THR A 363 -17.80 26.70 1.36
CA THR A 363 -18.72 27.84 1.62
C THR A 363 -18.62 28.31 3.08
N CYS A 364 -18.65 27.38 4.04
CA CYS A 364 -18.45 27.69 5.45
C CYS A 364 -17.07 28.30 5.70
N GLN A 365 -16.02 27.81 5.03
CA GLN A 365 -14.67 28.38 5.16
C GLN A 365 -14.62 29.83 4.66
N LYS A 366 -15.24 30.15 3.52
CA LYS A 366 -15.33 31.54 3.02
C LYS A 366 -16.03 32.46 4.03
N ASN A 367 -17.06 31.94 4.70
CA ASN A 367 -17.83 32.67 5.70
C ASN A 367 -17.20 32.65 7.10
N ARG A 368 -16.04 31.99 7.27
CA ARG A 368 -15.36 31.77 8.57
C ARG A 368 -16.23 31.06 9.62
N THR A 369 -17.04 30.11 9.16
CA THR A 369 -17.94 29.29 9.99
C THR A 369 -17.64 27.79 9.82
N ILE A 370 -16.37 27.43 9.62
CA ILE A 370 -15.94 26.06 9.31
C ILE A 370 -16.36 25.03 10.36
N GLU A 371 -16.45 25.43 11.63
CA GLU A 371 -16.92 24.58 12.73
C GLU A 371 -18.28 23.94 12.47
N MET A 372 -19.16 24.60 11.71
CA MET A 372 -20.48 24.08 11.34
C MET A 372 -20.45 22.95 10.30
N ALA A 373 -19.31 22.76 9.63
CA ALA A 373 -19.10 21.78 8.57
C ALA A 373 -17.93 20.83 8.85
N LEU A 374 -17.32 20.90 10.05
CA LEU A 374 -16.17 20.07 10.41
C LEU A 374 -16.54 18.57 10.46
N GLY A 375 -17.76 18.24 10.86
CA GLY A 375 -18.29 16.87 10.80
C GLY A 375 -18.34 16.33 9.37
N ASP A 376 -18.84 17.14 8.43
CA ASP A 376 -18.90 16.78 7.01
C ASP A 376 -17.48 16.59 6.44
N LEU A 377 -16.55 17.49 6.80
CA LEU A 377 -15.14 17.39 6.39
C LEU A 377 -14.47 16.12 6.94
N TYR A 378 -14.73 15.77 8.20
CA TYR A 378 -14.22 14.54 8.80
C TYR A 378 -14.79 13.31 8.09
N ASP A 379 -16.11 13.26 7.85
CA ASP A 379 -16.78 12.11 7.26
C ASP A 379 -16.27 11.77 5.84
N ILE A 380 -15.91 12.78 5.04
CA ILE A 380 -15.37 12.59 3.68
C ILE A 380 -13.84 12.45 3.65
N SER A 381 -13.15 12.58 4.78
CA SER A 381 -11.69 12.40 4.89
C SER A 381 -11.30 10.93 5.03
N SER A 382 -10.01 10.62 4.84
CA SER A 382 -9.47 9.27 5.05
C SER A 382 -9.64 8.76 6.50
N LEU A 383 -9.70 9.66 7.48
CA LEU A 383 -9.99 9.30 8.88
C LEU A 383 -11.48 8.98 9.11
N GLY A 384 -12.36 9.57 8.31
CA GLY A 384 -13.79 9.26 8.28
C GLY A 384 -14.04 7.89 7.66
N THR A 385 -13.39 7.62 6.53
CA THR A 385 -13.51 6.32 5.83
C THR A 385 -12.79 5.20 6.58
N ALA A 386 -11.69 5.46 7.30
CA ALA A 386 -10.98 4.45 8.08
C ALA A 386 -11.81 3.83 9.23
N LYS A 387 -12.80 4.55 9.79
CA LYS A 387 -13.72 4.03 10.84
C LYS A 387 -14.47 2.76 10.42
N MET A 388 -14.46 2.42 9.15
CA MET A 388 -15.15 1.27 8.59
C MET A 388 -14.47 -0.08 8.73
N THR A 389 -13.18 -0.11 9.04
CA THR A 389 -12.43 -1.38 9.14
C THR A 389 -12.63 -2.07 10.49
N LEU A 390 -13.28 -1.42 11.45
CA LEU A 390 -13.71 -2.02 12.70
C LEU A 390 -15.11 -2.62 12.52
N PRO A 391 -15.33 -3.91 12.85
CA PRO A 391 -16.67 -4.49 12.82
C PRO A 391 -17.59 -3.70 13.77
N PRO A 392 -18.88 -3.53 13.42
CA PRO A 392 -19.83 -2.83 14.28
C PRO A 392 -19.87 -3.50 15.66
N PHE A 393 -19.82 -2.69 16.72
CA PHE A 393 -19.93 -3.18 18.09
C PHE A 393 -21.26 -3.93 18.28
N PRO A 394 -21.27 -5.13 18.92
CA PRO A 394 -22.51 -5.78 19.31
C PRO A 394 -23.29 -4.84 20.25
N GLY A 395 -24.41 -4.29 19.77
CA GLY A 395 -25.27 -3.38 20.55
C GLY A 395 -25.29 -1.91 20.11
N SER A 396 -24.54 -1.50 19.09
CA SER A 396 -24.70 -0.14 18.52
C SER A 396 -26.02 -0.04 17.74
N THR A 397 -26.98 0.71 18.26
CA THR A 397 -28.26 1.03 17.60
C THR A 397 -28.15 2.12 16.53
N GLU A 398 -26.96 2.69 16.31
CA GLU A 398 -26.75 3.63 15.23
C GLU A 398 -26.83 2.89 13.89
N GLN A 399 -27.97 3.04 13.21
CA GLN A 399 -28.08 2.83 11.77
C GLN A 399 -27.25 3.89 11.04
N THR A 400 -25.92 3.87 11.22
CA THR A 400 -25.06 4.45 10.20
C THR A 400 -25.21 3.55 8.99
N GLY A 401 -25.86 4.05 7.93
CA GLY A 401 -25.82 3.38 6.62
C GLY A 401 -24.38 3.00 6.26
N PRO A 402 -24.17 2.01 5.38
CA PRO A 402 -22.83 1.53 5.06
C PRO A 402 -21.96 2.73 4.67
N LYS A 403 -20.96 3.07 5.50
CA LYS A 403 -19.86 3.96 5.09
C LYS A 403 -18.95 3.11 4.18
N PHE A 404 -18.29 3.69 3.15
CA PHE A 404 -17.59 2.95 2.06
C PHE A 404 -16.05 3.08 2.05
N ASP A 405 -15.33 1.97 1.85
CA ASP A 405 -13.86 1.90 1.77
C ASP A 405 -13.51 1.90 0.29
N PHE A 406 -12.90 2.98 -0.15
CA PHE A 406 -12.53 3.19 -1.54
C PHE A 406 -11.19 2.55 -1.91
N SER A 407 -10.44 2.09 -0.90
CA SER A 407 -9.13 1.49 -1.09
C SER A 407 -9.26 0.15 -1.81
N GLU A 408 -8.40 -0.08 -2.80
CA GLU A 408 -8.23 -1.42 -3.39
C GLU A 408 -7.60 -2.40 -2.41
N TRP A 409 -6.99 -1.90 -1.34
CA TRP A 409 -6.23 -2.69 -0.40
C TRP A 409 -7.00 -2.81 0.90
N ARG A 410 -7.68 -3.96 1.09
CA ARG A 410 -8.22 -4.31 2.40
C ARG A 410 -7.10 -4.24 3.43
N VAL A 411 -7.24 -3.33 4.40
CA VAL A 411 -6.31 -3.25 5.52
C VAL A 411 -6.60 -4.43 6.43
N PHE A 412 -5.68 -5.40 6.46
CA PHE A 412 -5.78 -6.49 7.43
C PHE A 412 -5.56 -5.94 8.84
N PRO A 413 -6.35 -6.41 9.82
CA PRO A 413 -6.12 -6.06 11.21
C PRO A 413 -4.70 -6.49 11.58
N ARG A 414 -4.00 -5.60 12.25
CA ARG A 414 -2.64 -5.83 12.74
C ARG A 414 -2.72 -6.86 13.86
N VAL A 415 -1.99 -7.96 13.68
CA VAL A 415 -1.94 -9.07 14.64
C VAL A 415 -0.51 -9.27 15.13
N LEU A 416 -0.34 -9.56 16.41
CA LEU A 416 0.91 -9.99 17.02
C LEU A 416 0.87 -11.48 17.33
N PRO A 417 1.53 -12.33 16.53
CA PRO A 417 1.70 -13.73 16.86
C PRO A 417 2.82 -13.92 17.89
N CYS A 418 2.69 -14.90 18.79
CA CYS A 418 3.84 -15.35 19.57
C CYS A 418 4.89 -16.03 18.66
N PHE A 419 6.17 -15.68 18.76
CA PHE A 419 7.21 -16.28 17.90
C PHE A 419 7.71 -17.64 18.41
N ASN A 420 7.30 -18.07 19.61
CA ASN A 420 7.52 -19.44 20.04
C ASN A 420 6.66 -20.39 19.18
N LYS A 421 7.31 -21.33 18.48
CA LYS A 421 6.66 -22.25 17.52
C LYS A 421 5.59 -23.12 18.17
N GLU A 422 5.80 -23.51 19.42
CA GLU A 422 4.86 -24.35 20.16
C GLU A 422 3.65 -23.56 20.70
N CYS A 423 3.65 -22.24 20.56
CA CYS A 423 2.58 -21.37 21.05
C CYS A 423 1.70 -20.88 19.90
N THR A 424 0.38 -21.07 20.01
CA THR A 424 -0.60 -20.62 19.00
C THR A 424 -1.19 -19.23 19.31
N ARG A 425 -0.87 -18.63 20.45
CA ARG A 425 -1.45 -17.33 20.87
C ARG A 425 -1.11 -16.21 19.88
N ILE A 426 -2.12 -15.36 19.65
CA ILE A 426 -2.08 -14.14 18.86
C ILE A 426 -2.79 -13.01 19.61
N LEU A 427 -2.41 -11.75 19.36
CA LEU A 427 -3.10 -10.55 19.86
C LEU A 427 -3.55 -9.69 18.68
N HIS A 428 -4.80 -9.23 18.69
CA HIS A 428 -5.37 -8.37 17.66
C HIS A 428 -5.21 -6.91 18.11
N LEU A 429 -4.28 -6.17 17.49
CA LEU A 429 -3.96 -4.80 17.88
C LEU A 429 -5.07 -3.80 17.55
N ASP A 430 -5.78 -4.04 16.44
CA ASP A 430 -6.84 -3.16 15.98
C ASP A 430 -8.21 -3.50 16.60
N MET A 431 -8.32 -4.66 17.27
CA MET A 431 -9.54 -5.11 17.94
C MET A 431 -9.18 -5.81 19.26
N PRO A 432 -8.62 -5.08 20.24
CA PRO A 432 -8.27 -5.66 21.55
C PRO A 432 -9.49 -6.26 22.26
N GLU A 433 -10.70 -5.83 21.92
CA GLU A 433 -11.97 -6.30 22.46
C GLU A 433 -12.25 -7.78 22.12
N LEU A 434 -11.62 -8.35 21.09
CA LEU A 434 -11.73 -9.77 20.80
C LEU A 434 -11.09 -10.67 21.88
N HIS A 435 -10.39 -10.08 22.85
CA HIS A 435 -9.70 -10.78 23.94
C HIS A 435 -10.35 -10.56 25.33
N ILE A 436 -11.62 -10.11 25.37
CA ILE A 436 -12.34 -9.72 26.61
C ILE A 436 -12.53 -10.88 27.62
N ASP A 437 -12.48 -12.14 27.18
CA ASP A 437 -12.78 -13.32 28.02
C ASP A 437 -11.55 -13.95 28.73
N GLY A 438 -10.39 -13.28 28.73
CA GLY A 438 -9.17 -13.76 29.41
C GLY A 438 -8.30 -12.62 29.97
N GLU A 439 -7.31 -12.96 30.81
CA GLU A 439 -6.22 -12.01 31.14
C GLU A 439 -5.61 -11.52 29.82
N LEU A 440 -5.70 -10.21 29.54
CA LEU A 440 -5.10 -9.58 28.37
C LEU A 440 -3.65 -10.06 28.26
N PRO A 441 -3.30 -10.84 27.22
CA PRO A 441 -1.98 -11.42 27.15
C PRO A 441 -0.96 -10.29 27.03
N ASP A 442 0.00 -10.26 27.95
CA ASP A 442 1.07 -9.27 28.00
C ASP A 442 2.09 -9.57 26.89
N PHE A 443 1.71 -9.17 25.67
CA PHE A 443 2.56 -9.33 24.50
C PHE A 443 3.71 -8.34 24.55
N ARG A 444 4.93 -8.88 24.67
CA ARG A 444 6.17 -8.09 24.68
C ARG A 444 7.03 -8.47 23.50
N TYR A 445 7.69 -7.48 22.91
CA TYR A 445 8.74 -7.76 21.95
C TYR A 445 10.02 -8.23 22.65
N CYS A 446 10.92 -8.87 21.93
CA CYS A 446 12.30 -9.04 22.41
C CYS A 446 12.90 -7.67 22.76
N ASP A 447 13.36 -7.50 23.99
CA ASP A 447 13.91 -6.23 24.50
C ASP A 447 15.18 -5.79 23.76
N GLN A 448 15.86 -6.72 23.07
CA GLN A 448 17.11 -6.43 22.37
C GLN A 448 16.88 -6.00 20.91
N CYS A 449 16.14 -6.79 20.13
CA CYS A 449 15.95 -6.52 18.71
C CYS A 449 14.55 -6.00 18.37
N GLY A 450 13.54 -6.14 19.24
CA GLY A 450 12.19 -5.66 18.95
C GLY A 450 11.47 -6.35 17.79
N ILE A 451 11.97 -7.50 17.31
CA ILE A 451 11.40 -8.23 16.15
C ILE A 451 10.38 -9.28 16.59
N PRO A 452 10.76 -10.38 17.27
CA PRO A 452 9.80 -11.36 17.71
C PRO A 452 8.98 -10.81 18.88
N SER A 453 7.70 -11.15 18.89
CA SER A 453 6.76 -10.89 19.99
C SER A 453 6.45 -12.17 20.76
N TYR A 454 6.21 -12.05 22.07
CA TYR A 454 5.98 -13.16 22.98
C TYR A 454 4.80 -12.87 23.88
N CYS A 455 3.92 -13.86 24.06
CA CYS A 455 2.78 -13.76 24.98
C CYS A 455 3.14 -13.99 26.46
N SER A 456 4.38 -14.39 26.75
CA SER A 456 4.89 -14.63 28.11
C SER A 456 6.42 -14.66 28.13
N ALA A 457 7.01 -14.44 29.31
CA ALA A 457 8.45 -14.57 29.52
C ALA A 457 8.96 -16.00 29.23
N GLU A 458 8.17 -17.02 29.56
CA GLU A 458 8.50 -18.43 29.28
C GLU A 458 8.63 -18.68 27.77
N CYS A 459 7.70 -18.15 26.95
CA CYS A 459 7.80 -18.24 25.49
C CYS A 459 9.03 -17.50 24.96
N ALA A 460 9.39 -16.36 25.57
CA ALA A 460 10.59 -15.62 25.20
C ALA A 460 11.86 -16.44 25.50
N SER A 461 11.97 -17.03 26.69
CA SER A 461 13.11 -17.88 27.09
C SER A 461 13.23 -19.12 26.22
N ALA A 462 12.12 -19.85 25.98
CA ALA A 462 12.13 -21.04 25.14
C ALA A 462 12.57 -20.74 23.69
N HIS A 463 12.09 -19.64 23.12
CA HIS A 463 12.50 -19.22 21.78
C HIS A 463 13.94 -18.70 21.73
N TRP A 464 14.37 -18.00 22.80
CA TRP A 464 15.76 -17.55 22.97
C TRP A 464 16.75 -18.71 22.91
N ASP A 465 16.51 -19.73 23.71
CA ASP A 465 17.43 -20.86 23.87
C ASP A 465 17.50 -21.75 22.62
N SER A 466 16.36 -21.91 21.94
CA SER A 466 16.24 -22.77 20.77
C SER A 466 16.82 -22.16 19.49
N TYR A 467 16.65 -20.86 19.24
CA TYR A 467 17.07 -20.28 17.96
C TYR A 467 17.33 -18.76 17.98
N HIS A 468 16.56 -17.97 18.72
CA HIS A 468 16.60 -16.50 18.56
C HIS A 468 17.93 -15.86 18.96
N LYS A 469 18.66 -16.43 19.93
CA LYS A 469 19.96 -15.92 20.39
C LYS A 469 20.99 -15.77 19.26
N GLU A 470 20.90 -16.60 18.21
CA GLU A 470 21.83 -16.62 17.08
C GLU A 470 21.58 -15.49 16.07
N VAL A 471 20.33 -15.01 15.98
CA VAL A 471 19.91 -14.04 14.97
C VAL A 471 19.54 -12.67 15.54
N CYS A 472 19.32 -12.57 16.85
CA CYS A 472 18.90 -11.34 17.54
C CYS A 472 19.80 -10.14 17.20
N GLY A 473 21.13 -10.32 17.20
CA GLY A 473 22.09 -9.27 16.85
C GLY A 473 21.92 -8.74 15.43
N PHE A 474 21.74 -9.64 14.45
CA PHE A 474 21.51 -9.27 13.04
C PHE A 474 20.16 -8.58 12.83
N PHE A 475 19.14 -8.95 13.60
CA PHE A 475 17.85 -8.27 13.56
C PHE A 475 17.86 -6.87 14.18
N ARG A 476 18.64 -6.69 15.26
CA ARG A 476 18.83 -5.38 15.88
C ARG A 476 19.54 -4.42 14.93
N ALA A 477 20.62 -4.87 14.30
CA ALA A 477 21.40 -4.11 13.35
C ALA A 477 21.74 -4.99 12.13
N PRO A 478 20.92 -4.94 11.06
CA PRO A 478 21.19 -5.69 9.85
C PRO A 478 22.62 -5.42 9.32
N PRO A 479 23.41 -6.47 9.05
CA PRO A 479 24.73 -6.32 8.43
C PRO A 479 24.60 -5.69 7.03
N THR A 480 25.67 -5.06 6.56
CA THR A 480 25.68 -4.29 5.30
C THR A 480 25.17 -5.09 4.11
N PHE A 481 25.49 -6.39 4.02
CA PHE A 481 25.00 -7.24 2.92
C PHE A 481 23.48 -7.41 2.90
N ALA A 482 22.77 -7.09 3.98
CA ALA A 482 21.31 -7.16 4.05
C ALA A 482 20.68 -5.77 4.14
N ARG A 483 21.49 -4.73 3.91
CA ARG A 483 21.03 -3.35 3.82
C ARG A 483 21.07 -2.93 2.37
N PHE A 484 20.01 -2.26 1.92
CA PHE A 484 20.03 -1.60 0.63
C PHE A 484 20.99 -0.41 0.65
N MET A 485 21.90 -0.40 -0.32
CA MET A 485 22.86 0.67 -0.54
C MET A 485 22.62 1.22 -1.96
N PRO A 486 22.13 2.46 -2.12
CA PRO A 486 21.86 3.01 -3.44
C PRO A 486 23.15 3.08 -4.25
N HIS A 487 23.11 2.55 -5.48
CA HIS A 487 24.24 2.60 -6.40
C HIS A 487 24.24 4.00 -7.03
N SER A 488 25.10 4.91 -6.54
CA SER A 488 25.25 6.30 -7.00
C SER A 488 24.01 7.22 -6.81
N PRO A 489 24.19 8.50 -6.43
CA PRO A 489 23.10 9.47 -6.38
C PRO A 489 22.58 9.90 -7.77
N ASP A 490 23.33 9.61 -8.85
CA ASP A 490 23.02 10.11 -10.21
C ASP A 490 22.09 9.20 -11.03
N ASP A 491 21.80 7.99 -10.56
CA ASP A 491 21.06 6.99 -11.35
C ASP A 491 19.56 6.92 -11.01
N GLY A 492 18.85 7.99 -10.63
CA GLY A 492 17.39 7.92 -10.49
C GLY A 492 16.65 9.21 -10.15
N ILE A 493 15.33 9.26 -10.45
CA ILE A 493 14.45 10.30 -9.92
C ILE A 493 14.34 10.07 -8.42
N VAL A 494 15.00 10.92 -7.63
CA VAL A 494 14.86 10.91 -6.18
C VAL A 494 13.41 11.25 -5.80
N VAL A 495 12.76 10.35 -5.06
CA VAL A 495 11.35 10.49 -4.66
C VAL A 495 11.22 11.22 -3.32
N LEU A 496 11.82 10.71 -2.24
CA LEU A 496 11.68 11.29 -0.90
C LEU A 496 13.02 11.52 -0.18
N GLN A 497 14.07 10.76 -0.54
CA GLN A 497 15.43 10.88 0.01
C GLN A 497 15.43 10.71 1.55
N THR A 498 14.64 9.77 2.08
CA THR A 498 14.23 9.78 3.50
C THR A 498 15.33 9.61 4.54
N MET A 499 16.43 8.92 4.21
CA MET A 499 17.59 8.85 5.10
C MET A 499 18.59 9.95 4.75
N GLU A 500 19.27 10.52 5.74
CA GLU A 500 20.45 11.34 5.48
C GLU A 500 21.43 10.52 4.63
N ASP A 501 22.06 11.15 3.64
CA ASP A 501 23.19 10.56 2.91
C ASP A 501 24.32 10.26 3.90
N ASN A 502 24.25 9.11 4.57
CA ASN A 502 25.37 8.52 5.31
C ASN A 502 26.39 7.90 4.35
N TRP A 503 26.64 8.57 3.23
CA TRP A 503 27.94 8.50 2.56
C TRP A 503 29.04 9.09 3.47
N MET A 504 28.68 9.75 4.57
CA MET A 504 29.58 9.93 5.69
C MET A 504 29.62 8.66 6.55
N MET A 505 30.50 7.76 6.13
CA MET A 505 31.38 6.94 6.96
C MET A 505 31.24 7.28 8.45
N THR A 506 30.72 6.37 9.27
CA THR A 506 30.97 6.46 10.71
C THR A 506 32.48 6.28 10.89
N PRO A 507 33.24 7.30 11.35
CA PRO A 507 34.65 7.11 11.59
C PRO A 507 34.81 6.09 12.71
N PHE A 508 35.47 4.97 12.41
CA PHE A 508 35.97 4.10 13.46
C PHE A 508 37.32 4.66 13.90
N ILE A 509 37.39 5.05 15.18
CA ILE A 509 38.62 5.43 15.83
C ILE A 509 39.14 4.16 16.49
N ASP A 510 40.31 3.68 16.07
CA ASP A 510 40.92 2.52 16.72
C ASP A 510 41.28 2.83 18.18
N GLU A 511 41.66 1.81 18.95
CA GLU A 511 42.07 1.97 20.36
C GLU A 511 43.29 2.90 20.54
N LYS A 512 43.94 3.33 19.45
CA LYS A 512 45.08 4.24 19.42
C LYS A 512 44.70 5.65 18.94
N GLY A 513 43.43 5.94 18.66
CA GLY A 513 42.98 7.27 18.25
C GLY A 513 43.07 7.54 16.75
N ASN A 514 43.38 6.54 15.92
CA ASN A 514 43.52 6.74 14.47
C ASN A 514 42.17 6.63 13.77
N LEU A 515 41.88 7.62 12.92
CA LEU A 515 40.73 7.63 12.03
C LEU A 515 41.00 6.68 10.85
N LEU A 516 40.33 5.52 10.81
CA LEU A 516 40.44 4.59 9.68
C LEU A 516 39.16 4.61 8.85
N THR A 517 39.28 5.10 7.62
CA THR A 517 38.24 5.15 6.59
C THR A 517 38.58 4.07 5.56
N LEU A 518 37.93 2.90 5.60
CA LEU A 518 38.13 1.85 4.58
C LEU A 518 37.09 2.02 3.47
N PHE A 519 37.57 2.14 2.22
CA PHE A 519 36.78 2.15 0.98
C PHE A 519 36.18 0.78 0.68
#